data_AF-A0A936GC05-F1
#
_entry.id   AF-A0A936GC05-F1
#
_cell.length_a   1.000
_cell.length_b   1.000
_cell.length_c   1.000
_cell.angle_alpha   90.00
_cell.angle_beta   90.00
_cell.angle_gamma   90.00
#
_symmetry.space_group_name_H-M   'P 1'
#
loop_
_entity.id
_entity.type
_entity.pdbx_description
1 polymer ?
#
loop_
_entity_poly.entity_id
_entity_poly.type
_entity_poly.pdbx_seq_one_letter_code
_entity_poly.pdbx_strand_id
1 'polypeptide(L)'
;MTNINLLSSLPLEWAPIYPMNRKDVVFDVFKHHISYKDGLPPYAQARIIDLITNRLIKARQYPALWVSVDAPGGWYVVEVKRLVKKKIPMTIQPAWKTTVIERNFSQFIQPTYLREGDLPILAPRFAPADYGIKESALRVLQIMARLKTAYRPEIASLAGFSESHVRNLLKQLQAENLIERRKIGKYEGYAIRTKGLRLAHRSWNIPKGVHFEKHRGEFRYAGERHRRVSRRWRAWLEAAYPNVEILESWTEAPLFYGIPDALAWGRKGEHEILFWLEVDSGHSSKKVMRRNYSRRLQNAYQHANRMRILNCLLYYGSALGGTVLPVLHSIPVSQHGCDRTGLAGVWETTFLRDWQMVFWNRGPKEISD
;
A
#
# COMPACT_ATOMS: atom_id res chain seq x y z
N MET A 1 12.87 -4.90 -37.69
CA MET A 1 12.38 -4.80 -36.30
C MET A 1 12.26 -3.32 -35.96
N THR A 2 11.04 -2.78 -35.93
CA THR A 2 10.79 -1.38 -35.55
C THR A 2 11.34 -1.12 -34.15
N ASN A 3 12.27 -0.19 -34.04
CA ASN A 3 12.86 0.24 -32.78
C ASN A 3 11.76 0.93 -31.96
N ILE A 4 11.02 0.17 -31.16
CA ILE A 4 9.96 0.71 -30.32
C ILE A 4 10.62 1.70 -29.37
N ASN A 5 10.28 2.99 -29.49
CA ASN A 5 10.73 4.01 -28.54
C ASN A 5 10.29 3.58 -27.13
N LEU A 6 11.22 3.01 -26.35
CA LEU A 6 10.93 2.43 -25.04
C LEU A 6 10.38 3.49 -24.08
N LEU A 7 10.73 4.76 -24.27
CA LEU A 7 10.26 5.89 -23.46
C LEU A 7 8.78 6.20 -23.71
N SER A 8 8.26 6.00 -24.92
CA SER A 8 6.83 6.28 -25.24
C SER A 8 5.85 5.35 -24.53
N SER A 9 6.38 4.33 -23.84
CA SER A 9 5.62 3.39 -23.02
C SER A 9 5.64 3.72 -21.52
N LEU A 10 6.44 4.72 -21.11
CA LEU A 10 6.67 5.10 -19.73
C LEU A 10 5.82 6.32 -19.34
N PRO A 11 4.87 6.17 -18.40
CA PRO A 11 4.07 7.28 -17.86
C PRO A 11 4.88 8.07 -16.82
N LEU A 12 5.86 8.83 -17.31
CA LEU A 12 6.78 9.64 -16.52
C LEU A 12 6.68 11.10 -16.95
N GLU A 13 7.20 11.98 -16.11
CA GLU A 13 7.47 13.39 -16.43
C GLU A 13 8.99 13.55 -16.60
N TRP A 14 9.44 14.27 -17.63
CA TRP A 14 10.85 14.62 -17.77
C TRP A 14 11.10 15.92 -17.00
N ALA A 15 12.00 15.87 -16.02
CA ALA A 15 12.26 16.96 -15.09
C ALA A 15 13.76 17.23 -14.99
N PRO A 16 14.41 17.65 -16.10
CA PRO A 16 15.86 17.79 -16.17
C PRO A 16 16.38 18.81 -15.15
N ILE A 17 17.56 18.52 -14.59
CA ILE A 17 18.30 19.49 -13.78
C ILE A 17 19.44 20.03 -14.65
N TYR A 18 19.55 21.35 -14.76
CA TYR A 18 20.58 22.00 -15.58
C TYR A 18 21.80 22.35 -14.69
N PRO A 19 22.92 21.61 -14.78
CA PRO A 19 24.12 21.96 -14.05
C PRO A 19 24.73 23.26 -14.58
N MET A 20 25.27 24.08 -13.68
CA MET A 20 26.17 25.20 -14.00
C MET A 20 25.59 26.23 -15.00
N ASN A 21 24.27 26.43 -15.01
CA ASN A 21 23.55 27.35 -15.91
C ASN A 21 23.75 27.10 -17.42
N ARG A 22 24.23 25.92 -17.81
CA ARG A 22 24.36 25.52 -19.21
C ARG A 22 23.05 24.92 -19.72
N LYS A 23 22.64 25.29 -20.94
CA LYS A 23 21.40 24.80 -21.59
C LYS A 23 21.61 23.53 -22.43
N ASP A 24 22.85 23.22 -22.76
CA ASP A 24 23.25 22.10 -23.62
C ASP A 24 23.61 20.83 -22.83
N VAL A 25 23.68 20.93 -21.50
CA VAL A 25 24.00 19.82 -20.59
C VAL A 25 22.89 19.69 -19.56
N VAL A 26 22.41 18.47 -19.33
CA VAL A 26 21.40 18.16 -18.33
C VAL A 26 21.78 16.94 -17.49
N PHE A 27 21.31 16.91 -16.26
CA PHE A 27 21.06 15.66 -15.57
C PHE A 27 19.70 15.13 -16.01
N ASP A 28 19.71 13.96 -16.64
CA ASP A 28 18.55 13.35 -17.30
C ASP A 28 17.61 12.70 -16.27
N VAL A 29 16.88 13.54 -15.55
CA VAL A 29 16.01 13.14 -14.44
C VAL A 29 14.58 12.93 -14.93
N PHE A 30 14.02 11.77 -14.59
CA PHE A 30 12.63 11.42 -14.82
C PHE A 30 11.88 11.38 -13.50
N LYS A 31 10.67 11.91 -13.47
CA LYS A 31 9.81 11.93 -12.30
C LYS A 31 8.68 10.92 -12.45
N HIS A 32 8.52 10.09 -11.43
CA HIS A 32 7.42 9.16 -11.25
C HIS A 32 6.65 9.51 -9.99
N HIS A 33 5.33 9.58 -10.08
CA HIS A 33 4.48 9.87 -8.93
C HIS A 33 3.66 8.65 -8.56
N ILE A 34 3.60 8.36 -7.25
CA ILE A 34 2.79 7.30 -6.67
C ILE A 34 1.91 7.89 -5.57
N SER A 35 0.68 7.40 -5.42
CA SER A 35 -0.19 7.75 -4.30
C SER A 35 -0.50 6.53 -3.44
N TYR A 36 -0.54 6.70 -2.13
CA TYR A 36 -1.00 5.64 -1.23
C TYR A 36 -2.46 5.22 -1.52
N LYS A 37 -3.27 6.14 -2.07
CA LYS A 37 -4.69 5.91 -2.40
C LYS A 37 -4.91 4.97 -3.59
N ASP A 38 -3.85 4.64 -4.33
CA ASP A 38 -3.88 3.67 -5.43
C ASP A 38 -4.15 2.23 -4.96
N GLY A 39 -4.11 1.98 -3.65
CA GLY A 39 -4.46 0.71 -3.02
C GLY A 39 -3.42 -0.40 -3.20
N LEU A 40 -2.28 -0.07 -3.78
CA LEU A 40 -1.13 -0.96 -3.88
C LEU A 40 -0.31 -0.96 -2.59
N PRO A 41 0.08 -2.14 -2.09
CA PRO A 41 1.02 -2.21 -0.98
C PRO A 41 2.42 -1.73 -1.41
N PRO A 42 3.28 -1.30 -0.45
CA PRO A 42 4.61 -0.75 -0.76
C PRO A 42 5.49 -1.63 -1.67
N TYR A 43 5.45 -2.97 -1.51
CA TYR A 43 6.23 -3.89 -2.34
C TYR A 43 5.79 -3.92 -3.81
N ALA A 44 4.48 -3.72 -4.05
CA ALA A 44 3.95 -3.67 -5.41
C ALA A 44 4.38 -2.36 -6.09
N GLN A 45 4.34 -1.23 -5.38
CA GLN A 45 4.86 0.05 -5.88
C GLN A 45 6.37 -0.04 -6.17
N ALA A 46 7.15 -0.61 -5.25
CA ALA A 46 8.57 -0.82 -5.44
C ALA A 46 8.87 -1.64 -6.71
N ARG A 47 8.01 -2.62 -7.02
CA ARG A 47 8.14 -3.40 -8.25
C ARG A 47 7.83 -2.59 -9.51
N ILE A 48 6.87 -1.67 -9.48
CA ILE A 48 6.61 -0.76 -10.61
C ILE A 48 7.82 0.14 -10.85
N ILE A 49 8.41 0.68 -9.78
CA ILE A 49 9.64 1.48 -9.84
C ILE A 49 10.80 0.69 -10.44
N ASP A 50 11.00 -0.57 -10.03
CA ASP A 50 12.01 -1.46 -10.62
C ASP A 50 11.79 -1.67 -12.13
N LEU A 51 10.53 -1.84 -12.57
CA LEU A 51 10.17 -2.06 -13.97
C LEU A 51 10.44 -0.81 -14.82
N ILE A 52 10.08 0.36 -14.30
CA ILE A 52 10.40 1.66 -14.90
C ILE A 52 11.92 1.82 -15.04
N THR A 53 12.65 1.59 -13.96
CA THR A 53 14.11 1.69 -13.91
C THR A 53 14.78 0.81 -14.98
N ASN A 54 14.33 -0.43 -15.14
CA ASN A 54 14.89 -1.33 -16.16
C ASN A 54 14.65 -0.86 -17.59
N ARG A 55 13.55 -0.12 -17.84
CA ARG A 55 13.28 0.46 -19.16
C ARG A 55 14.09 1.73 -19.39
N LEU A 56 14.24 2.57 -18.38
CA LEU A 56 15.07 3.77 -18.45
C LEU A 56 16.53 3.43 -18.77
N ILE A 57 17.13 2.45 -18.07
CA ILE A 57 18.52 2.01 -18.34
C ILE A 57 18.73 1.56 -19.79
N LYS A 58 17.71 0.97 -20.42
CA LYS A 58 17.78 0.53 -21.82
C LYS A 58 17.57 1.66 -22.82
N ALA A 59 16.88 2.72 -22.39
CA ALA A 59 16.44 3.79 -23.27
C ALA A 59 17.35 5.02 -23.22
N ARG A 60 18.09 5.22 -22.12
CA ARG A 60 18.92 6.39 -21.85
C ARG A 60 20.25 5.95 -21.24
N GLN A 61 21.32 6.68 -21.57
CA GLN A 61 22.67 6.34 -21.13
C GLN A 61 22.89 6.59 -19.64
N TYR A 62 22.42 7.73 -19.12
CA TYR A 62 22.60 8.13 -17.72
C TYR A 62 21.31 8.63 -17.06
N PRO A 63 20.24 7.82 -17.01
CA PRO A 63 18.97 8.24 -16.44
C PRO A 63 19.05 8.33 -14.91
N ALA A 64 18.37 9.31 -14.35
CA ALA A 64 18.09 9.41 -12.93
C ALA A 64 16.57 9.36 -12.69
N LEU A 65 16.15 8.85 -11.52
CA LEU A 65 14.73 8.73 -11.18
C LEU A 65 14.39 9.48 -9.89
N TRP A 66 13.42 10.37 -9.98
CA TRP A 66 12.78 11.00 -8.84
C TRP A 66 11.39 10.40 -8.62
N VAL A 67 11.21 9.68 -7.51
CA VAL A 67 9.91 9.15 -7.09
C VAL A 67 9.29 10.11 -6.07
N SER A 68 8.16 10.71 -6.45
CA SER A 68 7.31 11.54 -5.61
C SER A 68 6.21 10.68 -5.01
N VAL A 69 6.10 10.65 -3.68
CA VAL A 69 5.17 9.79 -2.95
C VAL A 69 4.13 10.64 -2.22
N ASP A 70 2.90 10.63 -2.72
CA ASP A 70 1.76 11.21 -2.02
C ASP A 70 1.32 10.24 -0.91
N ALA A 71 1.53 10.67 0.34
CA ALA A 71 1.27 9.90 1.55
C ALA A 71 1.17 10.87 2.75
N PRO A 72 0.20 10.69 3.67
CA PRO A 72 0.01 11.56 4.84
C PRO A 72 1.07 11.39 5.95
N GLY A 73 2.03 10.49 5.78
CA GLY A 73 3.03 10.15 6.79
C GLY A 73 4.33 9.58 6.20
N GLY A 74 5.31 9.35 7.07
CA GLY A 74 6.65 8.91 6.69
C GLY A 74 6.75 7.43 6.42
N TRP A 75 5.93 6.59 7.08
CA TRP A 75 6.08 5.14 7.01
C TRP A 75 6.02 4.60 5.58
N TYR A 76 4.98 4.95 4.81
CA TYR A 76 4.81 4.44 3.45
C TYR A 76 5.99 4.81 2.55
N VAL A 77 6.50 6.04 2.68
CA VAL A 77 7.67 6.53 1.94
C VAL A 77 8.93 5.72 2.30
N VAL A 78 9.17 5.49 3.58
CA VAL A 78 10.33 4.71 4.07
C VAL A 78 10.22 3.25 3.62
N GLU A 79 9.01 2.68 3.62
CA GLU A 79 8.79 1.30 3.22
C GLU A 79 9.00 1.08 1.72
N VAL A 80 8.56 2.03 0.88
CA VAL A 80 8.90 2.03 -0.56
C VAL A 80 10.42 2.16 -0.75
N LYS A 81 11.08 3.09 -0.05
CA LYS A 81 12.55 3.26 -0.09
C LYS A 81 13.31 2.00 0.24
N ARG A 82 12.85 1.25 1.24
CA ARG A 82 13.44 -0.01 1.66
C ARG A 82 13.39 -1.08 0.56
N LEU A 83 12.29 -1.13 -0.18
CA LEU A 83 11.97 -2.22 -1.10
C LEU A 83 12.51 -2.01 -2.52
N VAL A 84 12.72 -0.76 -2.93
CA VAL A 84 13.18 -0.43 -4.27
C VAL A 84 14.66 -0.78 -4.49
N LYS A 85 14.99 -1.34 -5.66
CA LYS A 85 16.38 -1.61 -6.06
C LYS A 85 16.99 -0.36 -6.70
N LYS A 86 18.05 0.17 -6.08
CA LYS A 86 18.76 1.38 -6.55
C LYS A 86 19.74 1.04 -7.68
N LYS A 87 19.22 0.80 -8.90
CA LYS A 87 20.03 0.47 -10.09
C LYS A 87 20.53 1.69 -10.86
N ILE A 88 19.91 2.84 -10.64
CA ILE A 88 20.27 4.14 -11.20
C ILE A 88 20.26 5.17 -10.06
N PRO A 89 20.87 6.36 -10.25
CA PRO A 89 20.71 7.47 -9.32
C PRO A 89 19.22 7.72 -9.07
N MET A 90 18.80 7.57 -7.81
CA MET A 90 17.40 7.67 -7.45
C MET A 90 17.18 8.43 -6.17
N THR A 91 16.13 9.24 -6.14
CA THR A 91 15.60 9.83 -4.91
C THR A 91 14.12 9.48 -4.76
N ILE A 92 13.70 9.19 -3.54
CA ILE A 92 12.29 8.92 -3.21
C ILE A 92 11.92 9.92 -2.12
N GLN A 93 10.90 10.73 -2.35
CA GLN A 93 10.58 11.84 -1.47
C GLN A 93 9.07 11.99 -1.34
N PRO A 94 8.57 12.55 -0.22
CA PRO A 94 7.17 12.92 -0.10
C PRO A 94 6.76 13.91 -1.21
N ALA A 95 5.51 13.85 -1.66
CA ALA A 95 5.02 14.67 -2.77
C ALA A 95 5.01 16.18 -2.47
N TRP A 96 4.90 16.58 -1.20
CA TRP A 96 4.98 17.98 -0.78
C TRP A 96 6.37 18.59 -1.03
N LYS A 97 7.42 17.77 -1.20
CA LYS A 97 8.74 18.26 -1.57
C LYS A 97 8.82 18.36 -3.10
N THR A 98 8.59 19.57 -3.61
CA THR A 98 8.46 19.87 -5.04
C THR A 98 9.79 20.10 -5.77
N THR A 99 10.90 20.11 -5.04
CA THR A 99 12.23 20.33 -5.62
C THR A 99 13.20 19.23 -5.20
N VAL A 100 14.09 18.88 -6.13
CA VAL A 100 15.18 17.94 -5.91
C VAL A 100 16.49 18.58 -6.34
N ILE A 101 17.52 18.39 -5.52
CA ILE A 101 18.90 18.74 -5.87
C ILE A 101 19.70 17.45 -6.02
N GLU A 102 20.81 17.52 -6.74
CA GLU A 102 21.71 16.39 -7.01
C GLU A 102 22.09 15.61 -5.74
N ARG A 103 22.37 16.34 -4.65
CA ARG A 103 22.70 15.76 -3.32
C ARG A 103 21.61 14.89 -2.72
N ASN A 104 20.38 14.93 -3.23
CA ASN A 104 19.29 14.09 -2.74
C ASN A 104 19.26 12.69 -3.37
N PHE A 105 20.01 12.46 -4.44
CA PHE A 105 20.04 11.19 -5.13
C PHE A 105 20.96 10.20 -4.41
N SER A 106 20.64 8.92 -4.53
CA SER A 106 21.40 7.85 -3.87
C SER A 106 22.83 7.69 -4.38
N GLN A 107 23.12 8.21 -5.57
CA GLN A 107 24.37 8.11 -6.30
C GLN A 107 24.55 9.40 -7.12
N PHE A 108 25.78 9.69 -7.52
CA PHE A 108 26.09 10.81 -8.42
C PHE A 108 25.36 10.66 -9.76
N ILE A 109 24.85 11.78 -10.30
CA ILE A 109 24.19 11.79 -11.61
C ILE A 109 25.21 12.24 -12.66
N GLN A 110 25.38 11.43 -13.70
CA GLN A 110 26.27 11.81 -14.80
C GLN A 110 25.56 12.81 -15.74
N PRO A 111 26.25 13.89 -16.16
CA PRO A 111 25.70 14.83 -17.13
C PRO A 111 25.52 14.18 -18.51
N THR A 112 24.48 14.60 -19.22
CA THR A 112 24.16 14.20 -20.60
C THR A 112 24.10 15.45 -21.47
N TYR A 113 24.78 15.41 -22.62
CA TYR A 113 24.71 16.48 -23.61
C TYR A 113 23.42 16.33 -24.44
N LEU A 114 22.64 17.39 -24.53
CA LEU A 114 21.43 17.41 -25.37
C LEU A 114 21.80 17.67 -26.82
N ARG A 115 21.33 16.81 -27.71
CA ARG A 115 21.32 17.01 -29.18
C ARG A 115 19.92 17.39 -29.64
N GLU A 116 19.84 17.95 -30.83
CA GLU A 116 18.56 18.25 -31.47
C GLU A 116 17.75 16.94 -31.63
N GLY A 117 16.51 16.92 -31.12
CA GLY A 117 15.66 15.73 -31.11
C GLY A 117 15.80 14.82 -29.87
N ASP A 118 16.66 15.13 -28.89
CA ASP A 118 16.87 14.30 -27.69
C ASP A 118 15.76 14.40 -26.63
N LEU A 119 14.75 15.24 -26.86
CA LEU A 119 13.60 15.40 -25.98
C LEU A 119 12.83 14.07 -25.87
N PRO A 120 12.67 13.51 -24.66
CA PRO A 120 12.03 12.21 -24.50
C PRO A 120 10.53 12.29 -24.79
N ILE A 121 10.07 11.47 -25.73
CA ILE A 121 8.63 11.27 -25.96
C ILE A 121 8.13 10.25 -24.93
N LEU A 122 7.33 10.71 -23.97
CA LEU A 122 6.81 9.90 -22.86
C LEU A 122 5.33 9.59 -23.03
N ALA A 123 4.85 8.54 -22.35
CA ALA A 123 3.42 8.27 -22.29
C ALA A 123 2.72 9.28 -21.37
N PRO A 124 1.48 9.69 -21.67
CA PRO A 124 0.71 10.49 -20.73
C PRO A 124 0.47 9.68 -19.44
N ARG A 125 0.51 10.38 -18.31
CA ARG A 125 0.11 9.82 -17.01
C ARG A 125 -1.38 9.52 -17.03
N PHE A 126 -1.79 8.51 -16.26
CA PHE A 126 -3.21 8.21 -16.13
C PHE A 126 -3.94 9.31 -15.35
N ALA A 127 -5.01 9.84 -15.93
CA ALA A 127 -6.00 10.66 -15.24
C ALA A 127 -7.38 10.00 -15.35
N PRO A 128 -8.14 9.82 -14.25
CA PRO A 128 -9.46 9.16 -14.29
C PRO A 128 -10.46 9.83 -15.26
N ALA A 129 -10.41 11.16 -15.36
CA ALA A 129 -11.30 11.96 -16.22
C ALA A 129 -11.18 11.57 -17.70
N ASP A 130 -9.96 11.32 -18.19
CA ASP A 130 -9.69 10.92 -19.59
C ASP A 130 -10.36 9.59 -19.98
N TYR A 131 -10.75 8.79 -18.98
CA TYR A 131 -11.37 7.48 -19.15
C TYR A 131 -12.85 7.47 -18.74
N GLY A 132 -13.42 8.62 -18.37
CA GLY A 132 -14.81 8.73 -17.93
C GLY A 132 -15.12 7.94 -16.65
N ILE A 133 -14.10 7.58 -15.85
CA ILE A 133 -14.27 6.78 -14.63
C ILE A 133 -14.16 7.66 -13.38
N LYS A 134 -15.13 7.51 -12.47
CA LYS A 134 -15.09 8.17 -11.15
C LYS A 134 -14.00 7.56 -10.28
N GLU A 135 -13.37 8.37 -9.44
CA GLU A 135 -12.31 7.91 -8.52
C GLU A 135 -12.76 6.77 -7.60
N SER A 136 -14.00 6.82 -7.09
CA SER A 136 -14.55 5.76 -6.25
C SER A 136 -14.77 4.45 -7.03
N ALA A 137 -15.21 4.52 -8.28
CA ALA A 137 -15.33 3.35 -9.16
C ALA A 137 -13.96 2.77 -9.51
N LEU A 138 -12.97 3.64 -9.78
CA LEU A 138 -11.59 3.25 -10.01
C LEU A 138 -10.99 2.55 -8.79
N ARG A 139 -11.25 3.07 -7.59
CA ARG A 139 -10.82 2.48 -6.32
C ARG A 139 -11.33 1.05 -6.16
N VAL A 140 -12.63 0.83 -6.40
CA VAL A 140 -13.22 -0.53 -6.40
C VAL A 140 -12.55 -1.42 -7.44
N LEU A 141 -12.26 -0.89 -8.64
CA LEU A 141 -11.62 -1.63 -9.71
C LEU A 141 -10.17 -2.02 -9.38
N GLN A 142 -9.41 -1.13 -8.72
CA GLN A 142 -8.05 -1.39 -8.26
C GLN A 142 -8.02 -2.52 -7.20
N ILE A 143 -8.95 -2.51 -6.24
CA ILE A 143 -9.12 -3.61 -5.27
C ILE A 143 -9.44 -4.92 -6.01
N MET A 144 -10.38 -4.90 -6.95
CA MET A 144 -10.71 -6.08 -7.76
C MET A 144 -9.52 -6.59 -8.57
N ALA A 145 -8.67 -5.71 -9.10
CA ALA A 145 -7.47 -6.08 -9.85
C ALA A 145 -6.42 -6.77 -8.99
N ARG A 146 -6.33 -6.42 -7.70
CA ARG A 146 -5.49 -7.11 -6.71
C ARG A 146 -6.06 -8.48 -6.34
N LEU A 147 -7.34 -8.53 -5.98
CA LEU A 147 -7.96 -9.76 -5.45
C LEU A 147 -8.31 -10.79 -6.52
N LYS A 148 -8.46 -10.36 -7.79
CA LYS A 148 -9.01 -11.10 -8.93
C LYS A 148 -10.48 -11.50 -8.78
N THR A 149 -10.83 -12.05 -7.62
CA THR A 149 -12.17 -12.48 -7.23
C THR A 149 -12.43 -12.14 -5.77
N ALA A 150 -13.59 -11.56 -5.47
CA ALA A 150 -13.96 -11.16 -4.12
C ALA A 150 -15.47 -11.05 -3.92
N TYR A 151 -15.91 -11.13 -2.67
CA TYR A 151 -17.29 -10.86 -2.28
C TYR A 151 -17.49 -9.37 -1.98
N ARG A 152 -18.73 -8.88 -2.12
CA ARG A 152 -19.08 -7.47 -1.87
C ARG A 152 -18.57 -6.92 -0.52
N PRO A 153 -18.73 -7.63 0.62
CA PRO A 153 -18.27 -7.08 1.91
C PRO A 153 -16.75 -6.91 1.99
N GLU A 154 -15.98 -7.74 1.28
CA GLU A 154 -14.52 -7.65 1.23
C GLU A 154 -14.08 -6.45 0.39
N ILE A 155 -14.74 -6.25 -0.75
CA ILE A 155 -14.51 -5.11 -1.64
C ILE A 155 -14.84 -3.81 -0.89
N ALA A 156 -15.98 -3.76 -0.21
CA ALA A 156 -16.41 -2.61 0.57
C ALA A 156 -15.41 -2.26 1.67
N SER A 157 -14.98 -3.27 2.44
CA SER A 157 -13.98 -3.13 3.48
C SER A 157 -12.66 -2.54 2.96
N LEU A 158 -12.06 -3.14 1.92
CA LEU A 158 -10.77 -2.67 1.41
C LEU A 158 -10.86 -1.35 0.65
N ALA A 159 -12.00 -1.05 0.06
CA ALA A 159 -12.25 0.23 -0.59
C ALA A 159 -12.46 1.38 0.42
N GLY A 160 -12.76 1.07 1.69
CA GLY A 160 -13.13 2.07 2.69
C GLY A 160 -14.51 2.69 2.45
N PHE A 161 -15.44 1.90 1.89
CA PHE A 161 -16.78 2.37 1.51
C PHE A 161 -17.87 1.54 2.18
N SER A 162 -19.07 2.13 2.30
CA SER A 162 -20.25 1.38 2.74
C SER A 162 -20.66 0.31 1.71
N GLU A 163 -21.24 -0.79 2.20
CA GLU A 163 -21.72 -1.87 1.32
C GLU A 163 -22.79 -1.42 0.33
N SER A 164 -23.61 -0.42 0.70
CA SER A 164 -24.63 0.15 -0.18
C SER A 164 -23.99 0.95 -1.32
N HIS A 165 -22.99 1.78 -1.01
CA HIS A 165 -22.26 2.54 -2.02
C HIS A 165 -21.54 1.61 -3.00
N VAL A 166 -20.81 0.61 -2.48
CA VAL A 166 -20.09 -0.38 -3.29
C VAL A 166 -21.04 -1.19 -4.17
N ARG A 167 -22.24 -1.53 -3.70
CA ARG A 167 -23.24 -2.21 -4.52
C ARG A 167 -23.60 -1.43 -5.78
N ASN A 168 -23.76 -0.11 -5.66
CA ASN A 168 -24.07 0.76 -6.80
C ASN A 168 -22.88 0.86 -7.76
N LEU A 169 -21.66 1.01 -7.23
CA LEU A 169 -20.43 1.01 -8.03
C LEU A 169 -20.23 -0.31 -8.78
N LEU A 170 -20.49 -1.46 -8.14
CA LEU A 170 -20.37 -2.77 -8.79
C LEU A 170 -21.40 -2.95 -9.91
N LYS A 171 -22.62 -2.44 -9.76
CA LYS A 171 -23.61 -2.43 -10.85
C LYS A 171 -23.10 -1.62 -12.05
N GLN A 172 -22.56 -0.42 -11.79
CA GLN A 172 -21.97 0.42 -12.84
C GLN A 172 -20.80 -0.28 -13.55
N LEU A 173 -19.81 -0.76 -12.80
CA LEU A 173 -18.63 -1.45 -13.35
C LEU A 173 -19.01 -2.72 -14.14
N GLN A 174 -20.08 -3.41 -13.73
CA GLN A 174 -20.61 -4.57 -14.44
C GLN A 174 -21.28 -4.14 -15.77
N ALA A 175 -22.09 -3.08 -15.77
CA ALA A 175 -22.70 -2.54 -16.99
C ALA A 175 -21.65 -2.07 -18.02
N GLU A 176 -20.51 -1.54 -17.55
CA GLU A 176 -19.39 -1.14 -18.39
C GLU A 176 -18.50 -2.31 -18.87
N ASN A 177 -18.87 -3.55 -18.51
CA ASN A 177 -18.14 -4.78 -18.80
C ASN A 177 -16.69 -4.78 -18.26
N LEU A 178 -16.46 -4.14 -17.11
CA LEU A 178 -15.16 -4.12 -16.43
C LEU A 178 -15.02 -5.27 -15.43
N ILE A 179 -16.14 -5.75 -14.89
CA ILE A 179 -16.24 -6.88 -13.97
C ILE A 179 -17.40 -7.81 -14.39
N GLU A 180 -17.50 -8.96 -13.74
CA GLU A 180 -18.60 -9.90 -13.90
C GLU A 180 -18.98 -10.55 -12.57
N ARG A 181 -20.21 -11.06 -12.49
CA ARG A 181 -20.57 -12.00 -11.43
C ARG A 181 -19.95 -13.35 -11.70
N ARG A 182 -19.46 -13.99 -10.64
CA ARG A 182 -18.85 -15.32 -10.72
C ARG A 182 -19.12 -16.08 -9.43
N LYS A 183 -19.34 -17.38 -9.55
CA LYS A 183 -19.40 -18.27 -8.39
C LYS A 183 -18.00 -18.42 -7.79
N ILE A 184 -17.85 -18.05 -6.53
CA ILE A 184 -16.63 -18.20 -5.74
C ILE A 184 -16.98 -19.20 -4.64
N GLY A 185 -16.39 -20.40 -4.68
CA GLY A 185 -16.79 -21.48 -3.77
C GLY A 185 -18.29 -21.76 -3.83
N LYS A 186 -18.99 -21.56 -2.70
CA LYS A 186 -20.43 -21.80 -2.56
C LYS A 186 -21.31 -20.60 -2.93
N TYR A 187 -20.77 -19.39 -2.99
CA TYR A 187 -21.58 -18.16 -3.08
C TYR A 187 -21.25 -17.35 -4.33
N GLU A 188 -22.17 -16.46 -4.73
CA GLU A 188 -21.89 -15.48 -5.77
C GLU A 188 -20.97 -14.37 -5.27
N GLY A 189 -19.97 -14.02 -6.07
CA GLY A 189 -19.15 -12.84 -5.90
C GLY A 189 -18.85 -12.19 -7.25
N TYR A 190 -17.76 -11.44 -7.29
CA TYR A 190 -17.35 -10.69 -8.46
C TYR A 190 -15.98 -11.14 -8.94
N ALA A 191 -15.75 -11.07 -10.24
CA ALA A 191 -14.46 -11.28 -10.88
C ALA A 191 -14.12 -10.10 -11.80
N ILE A 192 -12.84 -9.72 -11.86
CA ILE A 192 -12.40 -8.68 -12.77
C ILE A 192 -12.26 -9.22 -14.20
N ARG A 193 -12.76 -8.48 -15.20
CA ARG A 193 -12.55 -8.80 -16.62
C ARG A 193 -11.24 -8.20 -17.12
N THR A 194 -10.75 -8.68 -18.26
CA THR A 194 -9.51 -8.18 -18.89
C THR A 194 -9.56 -6.67 -19.17
N LYS A 195 -10.72 -6.13 -19.59
CA LYS A 195 -10.91 -4.69 -19.81
C LYS A 195 -10.71 -3.88 -18.52
N GLY A 196 -11.36 -4.30 -17.44
CA GLY A 196 -11.20 -3.69 -16.12
C GLY A 196 -9.77 -3.81 -15.58
N LEU A 197 -9.15 -4.97 -15.77
CA LEU A 197 -7.77 -5.20 -15.34
C LEU A 197 -6.77 -4.27 -16.04
N ARG A 198 -6.92 -4.09 -17.36
CA ARG A 198 -6.09 -3.16 -18.15
C ARG A 198 -6.25 -1.72 -17.66
N LEU A 199 -7.48 -1.31 -17.33
CA LEU A 199 -7.74 0.03 -16.80
C LEU A 199 -7.09 0.24 -15.42
N ALA A 200 -7.22 -0.74 -14.52
CA ALA A 200 -6.53 -0.69 -13.22
C ALA A 200 -5.00 -0.63 -13.36
N HIS A 201 -4.40 -1.40 -14.27
CA HIS A 201 -2.94 -1.34 -14.50
C HIS A 201 -2.48 0.01 -15.03
N ARG A 202 -3.27 0.63 -15.92
CA ARG A 202 -2.99 1.99 -16.39
C ARG A 202 -3.06 2.99 -15.25
N SER A 203 -4.03 2.85 -14.34
CA SER A 203 -4.14 3.73 -13.17
C SER A 203 -2.93 3.67 -12.23
N TRP A 204 -2.28 2.50 -12.15
CA TRP A 204 -1.02 2.33 -11.42
C TRP A 204 0.21 2.76 -12.22
N ASN A 205 0.03 3.39 -13.39
CA ASN A 205 1.11 3.84 -14.26
C ASN A 205 2.11 2.71 -14.62
N ILE A 206 1.61 1.48 -14.76
CA ILE A 206 2.44 0.33 -15.15
C ILE A 206 2.83 0.47 -16.63
N PRO A 207 4.12 0.35 -16.98
CA PRO A 207 4.56 0.42 -18.36
C PRO A 207 3.84 -0.60 -19.27
N LYS A 208 3.45 -0.18 -20.48
CA LYS A 208 2.73 -1.04 -21.43
C LYS A 208 3.54 -2.30 -21.77
N GLY A 209 2.89 -3.46 -21.81
CA GLY A 209 3.54 -4.73 -22.17
C GLY A 209 4.31 -5.42 -21.03
N VAL A 210 4.09 -5.02 -19.78
CA VAL A 210 4.67 -5.70 -18.61
C VAL A 210 3.67 -6.62 -17.93
N HIS A 211 4.11 -7.85 -17.60
CA HIS A 211 3.35 -8.75 -16.74
C HIS A 211 3.51 -8.37 -15.27
N PHE A 212 2.44 -7.90 -14.64
CA PHE A 212 2.42 -7.46 -13.23
C PHE A 212 1.62 -8.39 -12.29
N GLU A 213 1.14 -9.52 -12.79
CA GLU A 213 0.19 -10.38 -12.06
C GLU A 213 0.71 -10.97 -10.75
N LYS A 214 1.98 -11.38 -10.75
CA LYS A 214 2.61 -11.99 -9.57
C LYS A 214 2.86 -11.00 -8.43
N HIS A 215 2.70 -9.70 -8.68
CA HIS A 215 3.10 -8.64 -7.76
C HIS A 215 1.93 -7.83 -7.19
N ARG A 216 0.75 -7.90 -7.81
CA ARG A 216 -0.46 -7.21 -7.34
C ARG A 216 -1.36 -8.04 -6.42
N GLY A 217 -1.20 -9.36 -6.46
CA GLY A 217 -2.06 -10.30 -5.76
C GLY A 217 -1.63 -10.56 -4.32
N GLU A 218 -2.54 -11.16 -3.56
CA GLU A 218 -2.26 -11.81 -2.29
C GLU A 218 -1.33 -13.02 -2.52
N PHE A 219 -0.50 -13.34 -1.52
CA PHE A 219 0.11 -14.66 -1.48
C PHE A 219 -1.01 -15.70 -1.27
N ARG A 220 -0.74 -16.97 -1.50
CA ARG A 220 -1.78 -18.03 -1.42
C ARG A 220 -1.42 -19.08 -0.39
N TYR A 221 -0.99 -18.64 0.80
CA TYR A 221 -0.56 -19.58 1.84
C TYR A 221 -1.70 -20.01 2.77
N ALA A 222 -2.85 -19.33 2.75
CA ALA A 222 -3.98 -19.64 3.62
C ALA A 222 -5.30 -19.96 2.89
N GLY A 223 -6.16 -20.71 3.58
CA GLY A 223 -7.49 -21.12 3.08
C GLY A 223 -8.43 -19.94 2.79
N GLU A 224 -9.51 -20.21 2.05
CA GLU A 224 -10.49 -19.15 1.69
C GLU A 224 -11.03 -18.42 2.92
N ARG A 225 -11.46 -19.15 3.96
CA ARG A 225 -12.05 -18.58 5.18
C ARG A 225 -11.15 -17.57 5.88
N HIS A 226 -9.86 -17.90 5.99
CA HIS A 226 -8.84 -17.06 6.59
C HIS A 226 -8.68 -15.75 5.81
N ARG A 227 -8.56 -15.83 4.48
CA ARG A 227 -8.50 -14.65 3.60
C ARG A 227 -9.73 -13.75 3.72
N ARG A 228 -10.93 -14.33 3.86
CA ARG A 228 -12.16 -13.54 4.03
C ARG A 228 -12.14 -12.71 5.30
N VAL A 229 -11.60 -13.25 6.40
CA VAL A 229 -11.43 -12.50 7.66
C VAL A 229 -10.43 -11.36 7.45
N SER A 230 -9.26 -11.67 6.88
CA SER A 230 -8.20 -10.69 6.62
C SER A 230 -8.65 -9.54 5.72
N ARG A 231 -9.43 -9.80 4.67
CA ARG A 231 -9.96 -8.75 3.77
C ARG A 231 -11.01 -7.85 4.43
N ARG A 232 -11.70 -8.33 5.47
CA ARG A 232 -12.69 -7.56 6.23
C ARG A 232 -12.07 -6.74 7.38
N TRP A 233 -10.76 -6.81 7.53
CA TRP A 233 -10.04 -6.21 8.63
C TRP A 233 -10.21 -4.70 8.74
N ARG A 234 -10.09 -3.99 7.60
CA ARG A 234 -10.26 -2.54 7.55
C ARG A 234 -11.62 -2.08 8.10
N ALA A 235 -12.72 -2.67 7.62
CA ALA A 235 -14.05 -2.31 8.09
C ALA A 235 -14.24 -2.59 9.59
N TRP A 236 -13.60 -3.63 10.11
CA TRP A 236 -13.61 -3.90 11.56
C TRP A 236 -12.87 -2.81 12.33
N LEU A 237 -11.68 -2.40 11.86
CA LEU A 237 -10.90 -1.34 12.50
C LEU A 237 -11.62 0.00 12.50
N GLU A 238 -12.23 0.38 11.38
CA GLU A 238 -13.02 1.61 11.26
C GLU A 238 -14.21 1.62 12.24
N ALA A 239 -14.82 0.46 12.50
CA ALA A 239 -15.90 0.32 13.48
C ALA A 239 -15.39 0.32 14.93
N ALA A 240 -14.24 -0.32 15.20
CA ALA A 240 -13.67 -0.44 16.55
C ALA A 240 -13.00 0.85 17.02
N TYR A 241 -12.45 1.65 16.11
CA TYR A 241 -11.67 2.85 16.40
C TYR A 241 -12.18 4.05 15.59
N PRO A 242 -13.36 4.60 15.89
CA PRO A 242 -13.96 5.70 15.12
C PRO A 242 -13.14 7.00 15.17
N ASN A 243 -12.23 7.14 16.13
CA ASN A 243 -11.32 8.27 16.28
C ASN A 243 -9.94 8.05 15.60
N VAL A 244 -9.77 6.94 14.88
CA VAL A 244 -8.56 6.65 14.11
C VAL A 244 -8.91 6.64 12.63
N GLU A 245 -8.18 7.44 11.85
CA GLU A 245 -8.31 7.46 10.40
C GLU A 245 -7.58 6.23 9.83
N ILE A 246 -8.32 5.27 9.27
CA ILE A 246 -7.72 4.14 8.55
C ILE A 246 -7.44 4.56 7.11
N LEU A 247 -6.16 4.75 6.80
CA LEU A 247 -5.70 5.24 5.50
C LEU A 247 -5.79 4.12 4.46
N GLU A 248 -5.16 2.98 4.74
CA GLU A 248 -5.09 1.86 3.83
C GLU A 248 -5.06 0.50 4.52
N SER A 249 -5.42 -0.55 3.76
CA SER A 249 -5.28 -1.93 4.22
C SER A 249 -4.94 -2.90 3.10
N TRP A 250 -4.06 -3.85 3.43
CA TRP A 250 -3.57 -4.86 2.53
C TRP A 250 -3.54 -6.20 3.23
N THR A 251 -3.99 -7.23 2.54
CA THR A 251 -3.78 -8.62 2.93
C THR A 251 -2.40 -9.08 2.52
N GLU A 252 -1.72 -9.81 3.42
CA GLU A 252 -0.46 -10.50 3.13
C GLU A 252 0.66 -9.57 2.64
N ALA A 253 0.78 -8.37 3.23
CA ALA A 253 1.79 -7.38 2.87
C ALA A 253 3.15 -7.68 3.54
N PRO A 254 4.23 -7.98 2.79
CA PRO A 254 5.53 -8.32 3.35
C PRO A 254 6.23 -7.10 3.97
N LEU A 255 6.65 -7.28 5.21
CA LEU A 255 7.42 -6.33 6.02
C LEU A 255 8.83 -6.88 6.31
N PHE A 256 9.67 -6.14 7.03
CA PHE A 256 11.04 -6.57 7.36
C PHE A 256 11.11 -7.95 8.04
N TYR A 257 10.20 -8.21 8.97
CA TYR A 257 10.29 -9.37 9.87
C TYR A 257 9.09 -10.32 9.74
N GLY A 258 8.26 -10.18 8.70
CA GLY A 258 7.13 -11.10 8.52
C GLY A 258 6.15 -10.67 7.43
N ILE A 259 5.14 -11.51 7.24
CA ILE A 259 4.01 -11.27 6.34
C ILE A 259 2.75 -11.40 7.20
N PRO A 260 2.21 -10.29 7.73
CA PRO A 260 0.91 -10.29 8.40
C PRO A 260 -0.17 -10.82 7.48
N ASP A 261 -1.17 -11.50 8.05
CA ASP A 261 -2.35 -11.93 7.28
C ASP A 261 -3.14 -10.73 6.76
N ALA A 262 -3.22 -9.65 7.54
CA ALA A 262 -3.55 -8.32 7.05
C ALA A 262 -2.75 -7.24 7.77
N LEU A 263 -2.41 -6.18 7.04
CA LEU A 263 -1.84 -4.96 7.55
C LEU A 263 -2.82 -3.82 7.27
N ALA A 264 -3.07 -2.98 8.24
CA ALA A 264 -3.68 -1.68 8.00
C ALA A 264 -2.76 -0.57 8.49
N TRP A 265 -2.75 0.53 7.76
CA TRP A 265 -2.04 1.74 8.12
C TRP A 265 -3.09 2.82 8.40
N GLY A 266 -2.96 3.46 9.55
CA GLY A 266 -3.86 4.52 9.99
C GLY A 266 -3.12 5.63 10.69
N ARG A 267 -3.89 6.64 11.11
CA ARG A 267 -3.39 7.84 11.76
C ARG A 267 -4.33 8.29 12.87
N LYS A 268 -3.77 8.75 13.99
CA LYS A 268 -4.49 9.46 15.05
C LYS A 268 -3.78 10.78 15.34
N GLY A 269 -4.38 11.89 14.92
CA GLY A 269 -3.71 13.20 14.92
C GLY A 269 -2.47 13.18 14.00
N GLU A 270 -1.30 13.45 14.57
CA GLU A 270 -0.02 13.43 13.83
C GLU A 270 0.69 12.06 13.88
N HIS A 271 0.15 11.10 14.62
CA HIS A 271 0.80 9.83 14.87
C HIS A 271 0.36 8.75 13.87
N GLU A 272 1.33 8.16 13.18
CA GLU A 272 1.11 6.97 12.35
C GLU A 272 0.95 5.72 13.22
N ILE A 273 0.01 4.85 12.83
CA ILE A 273 -0.28 3.59 13.51
C ILE A 273 -0.30 2.46 12.48
N LEU A 274 0.40 1.37 12.78
CA LEU A 274 0.27 0.12 12.04
C LEU A 274 -0.58 -0.89 12.82
N PHE A 275 -1.56 -1.47 12.15
CA PHE A 275 -2.41 -2.53 12.67
C PHE A 275 -2.03 -3.84 11.99
N TRP A 276 -1.44 -4.75 12.75
CA TRP A 276 -1.00 -6.06 12.31
C TRP A 276 -2.06 -7.10 12.69
N LEU A 277 -2.59 -7.82 11.72
CA LEU A 277 -3.55 -8.91 11.93
C LEU A 277 -2.89 -10.27 11.67
N GLU A 278 -3.14 -11.19 12.59
CA GLU A 278 -2.83 -12.60 12.47
C GLU A 278 -4.14 -13.39 12.68
N VAL A 279 -4.53 -14.18 11.69
CA VAL A 279 -5.74 -15.01 11.75
C VAL A 279 -5.34 -16.46 11.95
N ASP A 280 -5.90 -17.09 12.98
CA ASP A 280 -5.68 -18.50 13.27
C ASP A 280 -6.77 -19.38 12.64
N SER A 281 -6.38 -20.59 12.25
CA SER A 281 -7.29 -21.57 11.64
C SER A 281 -8.18 -22.29 12.67
N GLY A 282 -7.86 -22.22 13.96
CA GLY A 282 -8.54 -22.90 15.05
C GLY A 282 -8.12 -24.37 15.24
N HIS A 283 -7.20 -24.88 14.41
CA HIS A 283 -6.77 -26.29 14.43
C HIS A 283 -5.42 -26.52 15.12
N SER A 284 -4.78 -25.47 15.64
CA SER A 284 -3.48 -25.57 16.31
C SER A 284 -3.62 -25.83 17.81
N SER A 285 -2.70 -26.62 18.37
CA SER A 285 -2.64 -26.80 19.83
C SER A 285 -2.28 -25.49 20.54
N LYS A 286 -2.70 -25.34 21.81
CA LYS A 286 -2.41 -24.14 22.63
C LYS A 286 -0.92 -23.78 22.68
N LYS A 287 -0.05 -24.80 22.74
CA LYS A 287 1.42 -24.62 22.74
C LYS A 287 1.92 -24.07 21.41
N VAL A 288 1.41 -24.59 20.29
CA VAL A 288 1.76 -24.12 18.94
C VAL A 288 1.25 -22.70 18.71
N MET A 289 0.00 -22.40 19.11
CA MET A 289 -0.56 -21.05 19.03
C MET A 289 0.31 -20.05 19.81
N ARG A 290 0.62 -20.33 21.08
CA ARG A 290 1.50 -19.46 21.90
C ARG A 290 2.84 -19.19 21.23
N ARG A 291 3.53 -20.23 20.74
CA ARG A 291 4.82 -20.07 20.07
C ARG A 291 4.72 -19.22 18.80
N ASN A 292 3.69 -19.45 17.98
CA ASN A 292 3.46 -18.69 16.75
C ASN A 292 3.15 -17.22 17.06
N TYR A 293 2.30 -16.98 18.06
CA TYR A 293 1.89 -15.65 18.49
C TYR A 293 3.07 -14.87 19.07
N SER A 294 3.86 -15.46 19.97
CA SER A 294 5.07 -14.82 20.50
C SER A 294 6.05 -14.43 19.39
N ARG A 295 6.27 -15.30 18.41
CA ARG A 295 7.13 -14.99 17.26
C ARG A 295 6.57 -13.86 16.41
N ARG A 296 5.27 -13.87 16.10
CA ARG A 296 4.60 -12.83 15.30
C ARG A 296 4.60 -11.47 16.01
N LEU A 297 4.41 -11.46 17.33
CA LEU A 297 4.56 -10.28 18.17
C LEU A 297 5.98 -9.74 18.14
N GLN A 298 6.99 -10.60 18.30
CA GLN A 298 8.38 -10.19 18.20
C GLN A 298 8.71 -9.56 16.84
N ASN A 299 8.17 -10.13 15.77
CA ASN A 299 8.35 -9.60 14.41
C ASN A 299 7.71 -8.21 14.24
N ALA A 300 6.48 -8.03 14.72
CA ALA A 300 5.80 -6.75 14.71
C ALA A 300 6.57 -5.68 15.51
N TYR A 301 7.04 -6.05 16.72
CA TYR A 301 7.88 -5.21 17.57
C TYR A 301 9.18 -4.78 16.89
N GLN A 302 9.92 -5.74 16.31
CA GLN A 302 11.16 -5.47 15.60
C GLN A 302 10.94 -4.57 14.38
N HIS A 303 9.81 -4.75 13.67
CA HIS A 303 9.46 -3.89 12.55
C HIS A 303 9.17 -2.46 13.01
N ALA A 304 8.32 -2.29 14.03
CA ALA A 304 7.96 -0.98 14.58
C ALA A 304 9.20 -0.21 15.06
N ASN A 305 10.08 -0.86 15.82
CA ASN A 305 11.32 -0.26 16.30
C ASN A 305 12.25 0.14 15.18
N ARG A 306 12.44 -0.74 14.18
CA ARG A 306 13.32 -0.45 13.04
C ARG A 306 12.81 0.75 12.22
N MET A 307 11.50 0.89 12.12
CA MET A 307 10.86 1.98 11.37
C MET A 307 10.61 3.23 12.21
N ARG A 308 10.91 3.20 13.51
CA ARG A 308 10.61 4.26 14.49
C ARG A 308 9.12 4.67 14.47
N ILE A 309 8.24 3.69 14.30
CA ILE A 309 6.80 3.91 14.36
C ILE A 309 6.37 3.80 15.81
N LEU A 310 5.73 4.85 16.31
CA LEU A 310 5.35 4.98 17.71
C LEU A 310 4.33 3.93 18.16
N ASN A 311 3.49 3.42 17.25
CA ASN A 311 2.42 2.48 17.60
C ASN A 311 2.26 1.37 16.56
N CYS A 312 2.48 0.12 16.97
CA CYS A 312 2.09 -1.08 16.22
C CYS A 312 1.17 -1.93 17.09
N LEU A 313 -0.06 -2.18 16.63
CA LEU A 313 -1.06 -2.95 17.35
C LEU A 313 -1.24 -4.32 16.70
N LEU A 314 -1.10 -5.39 17.48
CA LEU A 314 -1.23 -6.76 17.00
C LEU A 314 -2.58 -7.35 17.40
N TYR A 315 -3.27 -7.98 16.44
CA TYR A 315 -4.57 -8.62 16.64
C TYR A 315 -4.54 -10.08 16.26
N TYR A 316 -5.25 -10.88 17.05
CA TYR A 316 -5.51 -12.29 16.76
C TYR A 316 -6.97 -12.51 16.43
N GLY A 317 -7.25 -12.90 15.19
CA GLY A 317 -8.58 -13.25 14.71
C GLY A 317 -8.78 -14.76 14.64
N SER A 318 -9.99 -15.25 14.94
CA SER A 318 -10.35 -16.65 14.68
C SER A 318 -11.01 -16.77 13.31
N ALA A 319 -10.51 -17.67 12.45
CA ALA A 319 -11.20 -18.01 11.22
C ALA A 319 -12.58 -18.62 11.51
N LEU A 320 -12.78 -19.29 12.66
CA LEU A 320 -13.99 -20.06 13.00
C LEU A 320 -15.24 -19.21 13.28
N GLY A 321 -15.19 -17.88 13.09
CA GLY A 321 -16.34 -17.00 13.32
C GLY A 321 -16.59 -16.70 14.80
N GLY A 322 -15.68 -17.15 15.67
CA GLY A 322 -15.64 -16.78 17.08
C GLY A 322 -14.91 -15.46 17.31
N THR A 323 -15.24 -14.84 18.44
CA THR A 323 -14.76 -13.58 19.03
C THR A 323 -13.32 -13.21 18.62
N VAL A 324 -13.14 -11.99 18.12
CA VAL A 324 -11.82 -11.34 18.06
C VAL A 324 -11.40 -11.09 19.50
N LEU A 325 -10.28 -11.65 19.94
CA LEU A 325 -9.68 -11.28 21.21
C LEU A 325 -8.67 -10.16 20.91
N PRO A 326 -9.00 -8.89 21.20
CA PRO A 326 -8.00 -7.84 21.14
C PRO A 326 -7.00 -8.08 22.27
N VAL A 327 -5.77 -8.47 21.93
CA VAL A 327 -4.66 -8.33 22.86
C VAL A 327 -4.01 -7.01 22.51
N LEU A 328 -4.43 -5.97 23.22
CA LEU A 328 -3.92 -4.65 22.94
C LEU A 328 -2.58 -4.44 23.64
N HIS A 329 -1.51 -4.43 22.86
CA HIS A 329 -0.20 -3.99 23.33
C HIS A 329 0.19 -2.71 22.60
N SER A 330 0.10 -1.58 23.30
CA SER A 330 0.83 -0.37 22.92
C SER A 330 2.30 -0.59 23.27
N ILE A 331 3.19 -0.45 22.28
CA ILE A 331 4.62 -0.56 22.48
C ILE A 331 5.20 0.85 22.61
N PRO A 332 5.55 1.35 23.81
CA PRO A 332 6.29 2.59 23.93
C PRO A 332 7.71 2.39 23.35
N VAL A 333 8.11 3.27 22.44
CA VAL A 333 9.49 3.32 21.93
C VAL A 333 10.35 4.01 23.00
N SER A 334 11.35 3.32 23.56
CA SER A 334 12.29 3.95 24.49
C SER A 334 13.13 4.99 23.75
N GLN A 335 13.06 6.24 24.19
CA GLN A 335 14.03 7.26 23.80
C GLN A 335 15.34 6.96 24.55
N HIS A 336 16.41 6.68 23.81
CA HIS A 336 17.76 6.72 24.35
C HIS A 336 18.55 7.82 23.65
N GLY A 337 18.93 8.82 24.44
CA GLY A 337 19.87 9.89 24.11
C GLY A 337 19.76 11.06 25.10
N CYS A 338 20.63 11.05 26.12
CA CYS A 338 21.07 12.13 27.04
C CYS A 338 20.21 13.40 27.20
N ASP A 339 19.78 13.71 28.44
CA ASP A 339 20.61 14.52 29.34
C ASP A 339 20.10 14.50 30.79
N ARG A 340 21.06 14.46 31.72
CA ARG A 340 20.85 14.74 33.14
C ARG A 340 20.68 16.26 33.28
N THR A 341 19.51 16.72 33.68
CA THR A 341 19.30 17.79 34.67
C THR A 341 17.80 18.01 34.83
N GLY A 342 17.37 18.15 36.08
CA GLY A 342 15.97 18.08 36.48
C GLY A 342 15.10 19.15 35.84
N LEU A 343 13.94 18.71 35.37
CA LEU A 343 12.65 19.38 35.49
C LEU A 343 11.60 18.27 35.35
N ALA A 344 11.21 17.71 36.51
CA ALA A 344 10.00 16.91 36.63
C ALA A 344 8.81 17.81 36.30
N GLY A 345 8.22 17.62 35.12
CA GLY A 345 7.17 18.48 34.58
C GLY A 345 6.23 17.73 33.65
N VAL A 346 5.29 17.00 34.24
CA VAL A 346 3.92 16.76 33.76
C VAL A 346 3.76 16.38 32.27
N TRP A 347 4.04 15.12 31.90
CA TRP A 347 3.52 14.51 30.66
C TRP A 347 3.22 13.00 30.80
N GLU A 348 2.84 12.53 31.99
CA GLU A 348 2.75 11.07 32.26
C GLU A 348 1.38 10.54 32.68
N THR A 349 0.28 11.28 32.51
CA THR A 349 -1.04 10.80 33.00
C THR A 349 -2.23 10.90 32.06
N THR A 350 -2.08 11.40 30.83
CA THR A 350 -3.24 11.64 29.94
C THR A 350 -3.32 10.80 28.66
N PHE A 351 -2.37 9.89 28.41
CA PHE A 351 -2.36 9.07 27.18
C PHE A 351 -2.45 7.54 27.38
N LEU A 352 -2.46 7.07 28.63
CA LEU A 352 -2.32 5.64 28.97
C LEU A 352 -3.43 5.05 29.86
N ARG A 353 -4.57 5.74 30.08
CA ARG A 353 -5.61 5.24 31.01
C ARG A 353 -6.91 4.68 30.41
N ASP A 354 -7.16 4.79 29.11
CA ASP A 354 -8.37 4.19 28.51
C ASP A 354 -8.04 3.21 27.39
N TRP A 355 -7.68 1.98 27.76
CA TRP A 355 -7.74 0.83 26.87
C TRP A 355 -8.46 -0.31 27.58
N GLN A 356 -9.80 -0.20 27.64
CA GLN A 356 -10.66 -1.31 28.03
C GLN A 356 -10.68 -2.37 26.91
N MET A 357 -10.60 -3.64 27.30
CA MET A 357 -10.94 -4.76 26.42
C MET A 357 -12.40 -4.63 25.97
N VAL A 358 -12.63 -4.36 24.69
CA VAL A 358 -13.98 -4.39 24.12
C VAL A 358 -14.20 -5.75 23.46
N PHE A 359 -15.13 -6.53 24.03
CA PHE A 359 -15.59 -7.81 23.46
C PHE A 359 -16.64 -7.54 22.39
N TRP A 360 -16.47 -8.10 21.19
CA TRP A 360 -17.53 -8.13 20.18
C TRP A 360 -18.39 -9.38 20.35
N ASN A 361 -19.65 -9.19 20.77
CA ASN A 361 -20.66 -10.23 20.75
C ASN A 361 -21.71 -9.88 19.67
N ARG A 362 -21.78 -10.69 18.60
CA ARG A 362 -23.03 -10.85 17.84
C ARG A 362 -23.49 -12.27 18.10
N GLY A 363 -24.24 -12.45 19.18
CA GLY A 363 -25.05 -13.65 19.36
C GLY A 363 -26.07 -13.79 18.21
N PRO A 364 -26.59 -15.00 17.98
CA PRO A 364 -27.68 -15.21 17.04
C PRO A 364 -28.85 -14.31 17.44
N LYS A 365 -29.52 -13.69 16.46
CA LYS A 365 -30.84 -13.12 16.71
C LYS A 365 -31.71 -14.26 17.22
N GLU A 366 -32.15 -14.14 18.47
CA GLU A 366 -33.32 -14.86 18.95
C GLU A 366 -34.44 -14.58 17.94
N ILE A 367 -34.90 -15.65 17.32
CA ILE A 367 -36.23 -15.71 16.72
C ILE A 367 -37.15 -15.74 17.94
N SER A 368 -37.85 -14.64 18.18
CA SER A 368 -39.07 -14.67 18.99
C SER A 368 -40.17 -15.23 18.08
N ASP A 369 -40.97 -16.10 18.68
CA ASP A 369 -42.08 -16.85 18.07
C ASP A 369 -43.05 -16.00 17.23
#